data_AF-A0A7J6RPM6-F1
#
_entry.id   AF-A0A7J6RPM6-F1
#
_cell.length_a   1.000
_cell.length_b   1.000
_cell.length_c   1.000
_cell.angle_alpha   90.00
_cell.angle_beta   90.00
_cell.angle_gamma   90.00
#
_symmetry.space_group_name_H-M   'P 1'
#
loop_
_entity.id
_entity.type
_entity.pdbx_description
1 polymer ?
#
loop_
_entity_poly.entity_id
_entity_poly.type
_entity_poly.pdbx_seq_one_letter_code
_entity_poly.pdbx_strand_id
1 'polypeptide(L)'
;GIDTYGEVKHLFVERGGYKGDCLMPGFVEWDPGYHVEDVGLKYVDHMVGNVGWNEMDVWAKFYREVFGMDQLISFDDKDISTDYTALKSKVMTVDTGLVKYPINEPAVGKKKSQIEEYLEFNNGPGVQHLALATEDIIHTVSAMRARGTSFLRVPDTYYENLEDRVGPIDEDVAVLKDLGILVDRDDKGYLLQIFTRPLTDRPTFFIEIIQRRGGFSFGKGNFKALFVSIEEEQRRRGTLVDSAAAN
;
A
#
# COMPACT_ATOMS: atom_id res chain seq x y z
N GLY A 1 -19.18 -15.59 -2.00
CA GLY A 1 -18.45 -14.36 -1.65
C GLY A 1 -19.36 -13.18 -1.81
N ILE A 2 -19.00 -12.05 -1.22
CA ILE A 2 -19.66 -10.76 -1.47
C ILE A 2 -18.82 -10.01 -2.50
N ASP A 3 -19.44 -9.62 -3.60
CA ASP A 3 -18.79 -8.80 -4.63
C ASP A 3 -18.56 -7.37 -4.09
N THR A 4 -17.39 -6.80 -4.39
CA THR A 4 -17.07 -5.40 -4.06
C THR A 4 -16.66 -4.65 -5.34
N TYR A 5 -15.87 -3.58 -5.23
CA TYR A 5 -15.45 -2.78 -6.38
C TYR A 5 -14.75 -3.61 -7.46
N GLY A 6 -15.08 -3.33 -8.72
CA GLY A 6 -14.55 -4.05 -9.87
C GLY A 6 -14.97 -5.52 -9.84
N GLU A 7 -14.01 -6.43 -10.00
CA GLU A 7 -14.23 -7.88 -9.97
C GLU A 7 -13.76 -8.53 -8.65
N VAL A 8 -13.43 -7.71 -7.64
CA VAL A 8 -12.92 -8.20 -6.35
C VAL A 8 -14.04 -8.83 -5.55
N LYS A 9 -13.76 -9.95 -4.88
CA LYS A 9 -14.72 -10.67 -4.02
C LYS A 9 -14.15 -10.90 -2.62
N HIS A 10 -14.95 -10.63 -1.61
CA HIS A 10 -14.68 -11.05 -0.23
C HIS A 10 -15.21 -12.47 0.01
N LEU A 11 -14.33 -13.37 0.45
CA LEU A 11 -14.67 -14.72 0.86
C LEU A 11 -14.54 -14.83 2.37
N PHE A 12 -15.61 -15.24 3.04
CA PHE A 12 -15.59 -15.52 4.47
C PHE A 12 -15.20 -16.97 4.69
N VAL A 13 -14.16 -17.18 5.48
CA VAL A 13 -13.62 -18.51 5.78
C VAL A 13 -13.80 -18.78 7.27
N GLU A 14 -14.76 -19.63 7.62
CA GLU A 14 -14.97 -20.13 8.98
C GLU A 14 -14.16 -21.42 9.16
N ARG A 15 -13.29 -21.45 10.18
CA ARG A 15 -12.33 -22.55 10.41
C ARG A 15 -12.54 -23.27 11.75
N GLY A 16 -13.56 -22.93 12.55
CA GLY A 16 -13.70 -23.38 13.94
C GLY A 16 -13.79 -24.91 14.11
N GLY A 17 -14.29 -25.61 13.08
CA GLY A 17 -14.33 -27.08 13.06
C GLY A 17 -13.29 -27.76 12.18
N TYR A 18 -12.42 -27.00 11.50
CA TYR A 18 -11.47 -27.57 10.55
C TYR A 18 -10.20 -28.04 11.26
N LYS A 19 -9.89 -29.34 11.13
CA LYS A 19 -8.73 -30.00 11.73
C LYS A 19 -7.72 -30.52 10.70
N GLY A 20 -7.87 -30.15 9.44
CA GLY A 20 -6.97 -30.58 8.39
C GLY A 20 -5.62 -29.87 8.49
N ASP A 21 -4.55 -30.58 8.14
CA ASP A 21 -3.18 -30.07 8.18
C ASP A 21 -2.82 -29.21 6.95
N CYS A 22 -3.78 -29.03 6.02
CA CYS A 22 -3.62 -28.29 4.77
C CYS A 22 -4.37 -26.94 4.79
N LEU A 23 -4.16 -26.10 3.76
CA LEU A 23 -4.73 -24.76 3.67
C LEU A 23 -6.27 -24.74 3.74
N MET A 24 -6.96 -25.65 3.04
CA MET A 24 -8.42 -25.85 3.01
C MET A 24 -8.75 -27.22 2.35
N PRO A 25 -10.00 -27.74 2.44
CA PRO A 25 -10.36 -29.00 1.80
C PRO A 25 -9.98 -29.08 0.32
N GLY A 26 -9.42 -30.21 -0.11
CA GLY A 26 -8.98 -30.45 -1.49
C GLY A 26 -7.56 -29.99 -1.82
N PHE A 27 -6.91 -29.24 -0.92
CA PHE A 27 -5.48 -28.94 -1.03
C PHE A 27 -4.66 -30.08 -0.43
N VAL A 28 -3.48 -30.29 -1.02
CA VAL A 28 -2.46 -31.22 -0.52
C VAL A 28 -1.19 -30.45 -0.21
N GLU A 29 -0.39 -30.96 0.72
CA GLU A 29 0.91 -30.38 1.04
C GLU A 29 1.81 -30.36 -0.20
N TRP A 30 2.51 -29.23 -0.38
CA TRP A 30 3.53 -29.10 -1.42
C TRP A 30 4.90 -29.03 -0.76
N ASP A 31 5.71 -30.07 -0.96
CA ASP A 31 7.07 -30.19 -0.44
C ASP A 31 8.08 -30.19 -1.59
N PRO A 32 8.57 -29.00 -2.01
CA PRO A 32 9.61 -28.91 -3.02
C PRO A 32 10.97 -29.31 -2.41
N GLY A 33 11.77 -30.09 -3.14
CA GLY A 33 13.13 -30.46 -2.70
C GLY A 33 14.13 -29.29 -2.63
N TYR A 34 13.70 -28.07 -2.94
CA TYR A 34 14.46 -26.85 -2.68
C TYR A 34 13.69 -26.01 -1.65
N HIS A 35 14.36 -25.64 -0.56
CA HIS A 35 13.81 -24.75 0.45
C HIS A 35 14.54 -23.42 0.35
N VAL A 36 13.79 -22.33 0.25
CA VAL A 36 14.33 -20.97 0.35
C VAL A 36 14.24 -20.51 1.79
N GLU A 37 15.25 -19.77 2.25
CA GLU A 37 15.19 -19.16 3.57
C GLU A 37 14.03 -18.17 3.66
N ASP A 38 13.41 -18.04 4.81
CA ASP A 38 12.38 -17.03 5.06
C ASP A 38 13.00 -15.62 4.95
N VAL A 39 12.23 -14.65 4.44
CA VAL A 39 12.64 -13.23 4.38
C VAL A 39 12.08 -12.40 5.54
N GLY A 40 11.29 -12.99 6.43
CA GLY A 40 10.74 -12.36 7.63
C GLY A 40 9.33 -11.77 7.49
N LEU A 41 8.61 -12.05 6.40
CA LEU A 41 7.23 -11.57 6.21
C LEU A 41 6.26 -12.34 7.14
N LYS A 42 5.30 -11.62 7.74
CA LYS A 42 4.43 -12.17 8.78
C LYS A 42 2.98 -12.31 8.34
N TYR A 43 2.34 -11.20 7.99
CA TYR A 43 0.91 -11.14 7.67
C TYR A 43 0.60 -9.93 6.79
N VAL A 44 -0.62 -9.87 6.25
CA VAL A 44 -1.11 -8.69 5.50
C VAL A 44 -1.51 -7.60 6.49
N ASP A 45 -0.84 -6.44 6.48
CA ASP A 45 -1.16 -5.29 7.34
C ASP A 45 -2.41 -4.55 6.85
N HIS A 46 -2.52 -4.37 5.53
CA HIS A 46 -3.65 -3.72 4.88
C HIS A 46 -3.69 -4.01 3.36
N MET A 47 -4.84 -3.74 2.75
CA MET A 47 -5.07 -3.88 1.31
C MET A 47 -5.69 -2.60 0.76
N VAL A 48 -5.09 -2.04 -0.29
CA VAL A 48 -5.55 -0.77 -0.88
C VAL A 48 -6.29 -1.01 -2.18
N GLY A 49 -7.50 -0.47 -2.27
CA GLY A 49 -8.33 -0.48 -3.47
C GLY A 49 -8.35 0.87 -4.17
N ASN A 50 -8.23 0.85 -5.49
CA ASN A 50 -8.45 2.02 -6.34
C ASN A 50 -9.83 1.93 -7.00
N VAL A 51 -10.61 3.00 -6.90
CA VAL A 51 -11.97 3.11 -7.44
C VAL A 51 -12.10 4.32 -8.35
N GLY A 52 -13.19 4.39 -9.11
CA GLY A 52 -13.43 5.47 -10.07
C GLY A 52 -13.67 6.84 -9.41
N TRP A 53 -13.77 7.86 -10.27
CA TRP A 53 -14.12 9.22 -9.85
C TRP A 53 -15.44 9.27 -9.08
N ASN A 54 -15.41 9.85 -7.87
CA ASN A 54 -16.56 9.99 -6.97
C ASN A 54 -17.15 8.64 -6.48
N GLU A 55 -16.39 7.55 -6.56
CA GLU A 55 -16.82 6.24 -6.09
C GLU A 55 -16.30 5.92 -4.67
N MET A 56 -15.33 6.66 -4.14
CA MET A 56 -14.75 6.38 -2.82
C MET A 56 -15.82 6.39 -1.72
N ASP A 57 -16.71 7.38 -1.73
CA ASP A 57 -17.78 7.49 -0.74
C ASP A 57 -18.84 6.40 -0.89
N VAL A 58 -19.09 5.94 -2.12
CA VAL A 58 -19.99 4.82 -2.41
C VAL A 58 -19.46 3.55 -1.77
N TRP A 59 -18.16 3.26 -1.98
CA TRP A 59 -17.54 2.04 -1.44
C TRP A 59 -17.28 2.12 0.06
N ALA A 60 -16.89 3.28 0.60
CA ALA A 60 -16.80 3.49 2.05
C ALA A 60 -18.16 3.25 2.73
N LYS A 61 -19.25 3.77 2.15
CA LYS A 61 -20.62 3.50 2.63
C LYS A 61 -20.96 2.01 2.55
N PHE A 62 -20.61 1.34 1.46
CA PHE A 62 -20.81 -0.10 1.31
C PHE A 62 -20.11 -0.91 2.41
N TYR A 63 -18.84 -0.65 2.70
CA TYR A 63 -18.12 -1.35 3.78
C TYR A 63 -18.73 -1.08 5.16
N ARG A 64 -19.22 0.15 5.40
CA ARG A 64 -19.93 0.46 6.64
C ARG A 64 -21.26 -0.29 6.76
N GLU A 65 -22.08 -0.27 5.72
CA GLU A 65 -23.44 -0.81 5.78
C GLU A 65 -23.48 -2.35 5.66
N VAL A 66 -22.58 -2.94 4.88
CA VAL A 66 -22.57 -4.39 4.60
C VAL A 66 -21.65 -5.15 5.54
N PHE A 67 -20.50 -4.57 5.91
CA PHE A 67 -19.49 -5.23 6.75
C PHE A 67 -19.40 -4.65 8.17
N GLY A 68 -20.14 -3.58 8.48
CA GLY A 68 -20.08 -2.93 9.79
C GLY A 68 -18.73 -2.27 10.08
N MET A 69 -18.00 -1.86 9.04
CA MET A 69 -16.69 -1.21 9.19
C MET A 69 -16.84 0.30 9.47
N ASP A 70 -15.95 0.84 10.30
CA ASP A 70 -15.85 2.27 10.56
C ASP A 70 -14.77 2.93 9.72
N GLN A 71 -14.93 4.24 9.50
CA GLN A 71 -13.90 5.05 8.84
C GLN A 71 -12.85 5.46 9.89
N LEU A 72 -11.63 4.93 9.76
CA LEU A 72 -10.52 5.24 10.66
C LEU A 72 -9.96 6.63 10.42
N ILE A 73 -9.66 6.93 9.16
CA ILE A 73 -9.04 8.19 8.72
C ILE A 73 -9.44 8.48 7.28
N SER A 74 -9.47 9.76 6.93
CA SER A 74 -9.65 10.23 5.56
C SER A 74 -8.57 11.24 5.23
N PHE A 75 -8.11 11.21 3.99
CA PHE A 75 -7.18 12.16 3.41
C PHE A 75 -7.83 12.80 2.19
N ASP A 76 -7.81 14.12 2.13
CA ASP A 76 -8.26 14.85 0.95
C ASP A 76 -7.11 15.21 0.00
N ASP A 77 -7.43 15.91 -1.08
CA ASP A 77 -6.47 16.35 -2.10
C ASP A 77 -5.47 17.39 -1.58
N LYS A 78 -5.80 18.10 -0.51
CA LYS A 78 -4.86 19.03 0.16
C LYS A 78 -3.90 18.26 1.06
N ASP A 79 -4.32 17.11 1.58
CA ASP A 79 -3.48 16.22 2.36
C ASP A 79 -2.50 15.42 1.49
N ILE A 80 -2.94 14.97 0.30
CA ILE A 80 -2.16 14.10 -0.60
C ILE A 80 -2.14 14.69 -2.01
N SER A 81 -1.24 15.65 -2.22
CA SER A 81 -0.93 16.22 -3.53
C SER A 81 0.55 16.52 -3.74
N THR A 82 0.96 16.46 -5.00
CA THR A 82 2.18 17.06 -5.54
C THR A 82 1.82 18.35 -6.28
N ASP A 83 2.81 19.02 -6.86
CA ASP A 83 2.57 20.17 -7.74
C ASP A 83 1.79 19.81 -9.02
N TYR A 84 1.62 18.50 -9.30
CA TYR A 84 1.08 17.96 -10.55
C TYR A 84 -0.16 17.10 -10.35
N THR A 85 -0.20 16.19 -9.37
CA THR A 85 -1.27 15.20 -9.21
C THR A 85 -1.76 15.11 -7.76
N ALA A 86 -2.97 14.58 -7.56
CA ALA A 86 -3.58 14.40 -6.25
C ALA A 86 -4.43 13.12 -6.20
N LEU A 87 -4.74 12.65 -5.00
CA LEU A 87 -5.77 11.63 -4.75
C LEU A 87 -6.53 11.92 -3.46
N LYS A 88 -7.67 11.25 -3.28
CA LYS A 88 -8.35 11.16 -1.98
C LYS A 88 -8.32 9.73 -1.49
N SER A 89 -8.30 9.55 -0.18
CA SER A 89 -8.29 8.22 0.43
C SER A 89 -9.17 8.16 1.66
N LYS A 90 -9.91 7.06 1.83
CA LYS A 90 -10.64 6.72 3.05
C LYS A 90 -10.24 5.34 3.51
N VAL A 91 -9.84 5.21 4.77
CA VAL A 91 -9.47 3.93 5.36
C VAL A 91 -10.63 3.38 6.15
N MET A 92 -11.14 2.23 5.71
CA MET A 92 -12.18 1.47 6.41
C MET A 92 -11.54 0.40 7.30
N THR A 93 -12.01 0.24 8.53
CA THR A 93 -11.50 -0.76 9.48
C THR A 93 -12.61 -1.40 10.28
N VAL A 94 -12.33 -2.55 10.90
CA VAL A 94 -13.15 -3.11 11.99
C VAL A 94 -12.59 -2.69 13.36
N ASP A 95 -13.38 -2.83 14.42
CA ASP A 95 -13.03 -2.46 15.81
C ASP A 95 -11.72 -3.06 16.30
N THR A 96 -11.39 -4.28 15.85
CA THR A 96 -10.14 -4.94 16.23
C THR A 96 -8.90 -4.29 15.61
N GLY A 97 -9.08 -3.43 14.60
CA GLY A 97 -7.99 -2.83 13.83
C GLY A 97 -7.21 -3.80 12.96
N LEU A 98 -7.60 -5.08 12.91
CA LEU A 98 -6.87 -6.13 12.19
C LEU A 98 -7.05 -6.06 10.67
N VAL A 99 -8.21 -5.57 10.21
CA VAL A 99 -8.54 -5.46 8.79
C VAL A 99 -8.64 -3.98 8.45
N LYS A 100 -7.79 -3.51 7.56
CA LYS A 100 -7.77 -2.12 7.09
C LYS A 100 -7.81 -2.06 5.58
N TYR A 101 -8.75 -1.31 5.04
CA TYR A 101 -8.97 -1.11 3.61
C TYR A 101 -8.95 0.37 3.27
N PRO A 102 -7.77 0.93 2.92
CA PRO A 102 -7.71 2.20 2.20
C PRO A 102 -8.39 2.08 0.83
N ILE A 103 -9.29 3.01 0.55
CA ILE A 103 -10.02 3.14 -0.71
C ILE A 103 -9.62 4.49 -1.30
N ASN A 104 -9.00 4.47 -2.48
CA ASN A 104 -8.51 5.65 -3.15
C ASN A 104 -9.35 5.97 -4.38
N GLU A 105 -9.60 7.26 -4.61
CA GLU A 105 -10.14 7.76 -5.88
C GLU A 105 -9.22 8.85 -6.47
N PRO A 106 -9.28 9.07 -7.79
CA PRO A 106 -8.62 10.21 -8.40
C PRO A 106 -9.06 11.55 -7.80
N ALA A 107 -8.17 12.54 -7.79
CA ALA A 107 -8.51 13.92 -7.46
C ALA A 107 -7.99 14.88 -8.54
N VAL A 108 -8.59 16.06 -8.61
CA VAL A 108 -8.25 17.06 -9.62
C VAL A 108 -6.82 17.55 -9.40
N GLY A 109 -6.01 17.49 -10.46
CA GLY A 109 -4.63 17.97 -10.49
C GLY A 109 -4.27 18.47 -11.89
N LYS A 110 -3.10 19.10 -12.03
CA LYS A 110 -2.62 19.57 -13.36
C LYS A 110 -2.36 18.41 -14.33
N LYS A 111 -1.94 17.26 -13.80
CA LYS A 111 -1.64 16.03 -14.54
C LYS A 111 -2.59 14.92 -14.10
N LYS A 112 -2.69 13.89 -14.94
CA LYS A 112 -3.46 12.68 -14.69
C LYS A 112 -2.98 12.00 -13.40
N SER A 113 -3.92 11.69 -12.51
CA SER A 113 -3.62 10.98 -11.26
C SER A 113 -3.15 9.55 -11.56
N GLN A 114 -2.19 9.05 -10.78
CA GLN A 114 -1.77 7.64 -10.83
C GLN A 114 -2.93 6.66 -10.56
N ILE A 115 -4.00 7.10 -9.89
CA ILE A 115 -5.20 6.29 -9.71
C ILE A 115 -5.93 6.11 -11.05
N GLU A 116 -5.96 7.16 -11.89
CA GLU A 116 -6.48 7.06 -13.26
C GLU A 116 -5.60 6.16 -14.13
N GLU A 117 -4.26 6.27 -14.02
CA GLU A 117 -3.35 5.32 -14.70
C GLU A 117 -3.69 3.88 -14.30
N TYR A 118 -3.83 3.61 -13.00
CA TYR A 118 -4.22 2.28 -12.53
C TYR A 118 -5.54 1.82 -13.18
N LEU A 119 -6.58 2.65 -13.17
CA LEU A 119 -7.91 2.30 -13.70
C LEU A 119 -7.85 2.01 -15.20
N GLU A 120 -7.07 2.77 -15.97
CA GLU A 120 -6.87 2.56 -17.41
C GLU A 120 -6.20 1.21 -17.69
N PHE A 121 -5.12 0.87 -16.98
CA PHE A 121 -4.38 -0.38 -17.22
C PHE A 121 -5.01 -1.61 -16.58
N ASN A 122 -5.79 -1.42 -15.51
CA ASN A 122 -6.56 -2.47 -14.85
C ASN A 122 -7.93 -2.72 -15.51
N ASN A 123 -8.38 -1.82 -16.40
CA ASN A 123 -9.73 -1.79 -16.97
C ASN A 123 -10.85 -1.66 -15.92
N GLY A 124 -10.64 -0.81 -14.91
CA GLY A 124 -11.60 -0.51 -13.86
C GLY A 124 -11.06 -0.67 -12.44
N PRO A 125 -11.93 -0.57 -11.41
CA PRO A 125 -11.53 -0.65 -10.01
C PRO A 125 -10.87 -1.98 -9.64
N GLY A 126 -10.03 -1.96 -8.62
CA GLY A 126 -9.38 -3.18 -8.11
C GLY A 126 -8.35 -2.91 -7.03
N VAL A 127 -7.64 -3.97 -6.61
CA VAL A 127 -6.59 -3.89 -5.60
C VAL A 127 -5.31 -3.34 -6.22
N GLN A 128 -4.85 -2.20 -5.70
CA GLN A 128 -3.58 -1.60 -6.09
C GLN A 128 -2.39 -2.27 -5.41
N HIS A 129 -2.46 -2.43 -4.09
CA HIS A 129 -1.36 -3.07 -3.37
C HIS A 129 -1.81 -3.80 -2.11
N LEU A 130 -0.96 -4.74 -1.71
CA LEU A 130 -0.98 -5.39 -0.41
C LEU A 130 0.25 -4.96 0.38
N ALA A 131 0.04 -4.54 1.62
CA ALA A 131 1.12 -4.30 2.56
C ALA A 131 1.38 -5.54 3.41
N LEU A 132 2.62 -5.98 3.43
CA LEU A 132 3.07 -7.17 4.15
C LEU A 132 3.93 -6.73 5.34
N ALA A 133 3.51 -7.13 6.53
CA ALA A 133 4.16 -6.78 7.78
C ALA A 133 5.46 -7.60 7.97
N THR A 134 6.48 -6.94 8.52
CA THR A 134 7.73 -7.55 9.00
C THR A 134 8.14 -6.92 10.34
N GLU A 135 8.98 -7.63 11.09
CA GLU A 135 9.59 -7.18 12.34
C GLU A 135 11.03 -6.67 12.16
N ASP A 136 11.63 -6.93 10.98
CA ASP A 136 12.96 -6.46 10.58
C ASP A 136 12.97 -6.11 9.08
N ILE A 137 12.57 -4.89 8.76
CA ILE A 137 12.44 -4.39 7.39
C ILE A 137 13.78 -4.26 6.69
N ILE A 138 14.87 -3.99 7.42
CA ILE A 138 16.22 -3.91 6.85
C ILE A 138 16.61 -5.29 6.33
N HIS A 139 16.46 -6.34 7.14
CA HIS A 139 16.71 -7.71 6.72
C HIS A 139 15.78 -8.12 5.57
N THR A 140 14.47 -7.92 5.72
CA THR A 140 13.48 -8.32 4.71
C THR A 140 13.74 -7.68 3.36
N VAL A 141 13.92 -6.36 3.30
CA VAL A 141 14.15 -5.65 2.04
C VAL A 141 15.48 -6.03 1.42
N SER A 142 16.53 -6.19 2.22
CA SER A 142 17.84 -6.65 1.74
C SER A 142 17.76 -8.04 1.12
N ALA A 143 17.10 -8.99 1.80
CA ALA A 143 16.92 -10.36 1.33
C ALA A 143 16.05 -10.43 0.07
N MET A 144 14.97 -9.64 0.00
CA MET A 144 14.12 -9.54 -1.20
C MET A 144 14.88 -8.95 -2.39
N ARG A 145 15.68 -7.89 -2.18
CA ARG A 145 16.54 -7.30 -3.23
C ARG A 145 17.57 -8.30 -3.74
N ALA A 146 18.21 -9.05 -2.84
CA ALA A 146 19.16 -10.10 -3.22
C ALA A 146 18.52 -11.21 -4.06
N ARG A 147 17.20 -11.42 -3.91
CA ARG A 147 16.39 -12.37 -4.71
C ARG A 147 15.80 -11.75 -5.97
N GLY A 148 16.15 -10.51 -6.30
CA GLY A 148 15.75 -9.82 -7.53
C GLY A 148 14.50 -8.96 -7.43
N THR A 149 13.91 -8.78 -6.25
CA THR A 149 12.79 -7.84 -6.08
C THR A 149 13.27 -6.41 -6.31
N SER A 150 12.58 -5.71 -7.21
CA SER A 150 12.82 -4.29 -7.49
C SER A 150 11.90 -3.41 -6.66
N PHE A 151 12.45 -2.37 -6.04
CA PHE A 151 11.73 -1.40 -5.22
C PHE A 151 11.69 -0.02 -5.88
N LEU A 152 10.69 0.77 -5.52
CA LEU A 152 10.67 2.20 -5.80
C LEU A 152 11.78 2.88 -4.99
N ARG A 153 12.26 4.03 -5.51
CA ARG A 153 13.32 4.80 -4.88
C ARG A 153 12.90 6.27 -4.79
N VAL A 154 13.08 6.84 -3.60
CA VAL A 154 12.98 8.30 -3.39
C VAL A 154 14.33 8.96 -3.63
N PRO A 155 14.35 10.28 -3.94
CA PRO A 155 15.57 11.06 -3.95
C PRO A 155 16.29 11.00 -2.61
N ASP A 156 17.63 10.97 -2.65
CA ASP A 156 18.49 10.97 -1.45
C ASP A 156 18.21 12.15 -0.49
N THR A 157 17.72 13.28 -1.03
CA THR A 157 17.32 14.46 -0.26
C THR A 157 16.16 14.21 0.70
N TYR A 158 15.37 13.14 0.52
CA TYR A 158 14.33 12.74 1.46
C TYR A 158 14.89 12.45 2.86
N TYR A 159 16.11 11.90 2.92
CA TYR A 159 16.80 11.50 4.16
C TYR A 159 17.57 12.64 4.82
N GLU A 160 17.74 13.76 4.12
CA GLU A 160 18.33 14.95 4.71
C GLU A 160 17.41 15.49 5.81
N ASN A 161 17.95 15.63 7.02
CA ASN A 161 17.22 16.07 8.21
C ASN A 161 16.02 15.15 8.56
N LEU A 162 16.09 13.86 8.24
CA LEU A 162 15.01 12.91 8.53
C LEU A 162 14.66 12.90 10.02
N GLU A 163 15.67 12.79 10.90
CA GLU A 163 15.48 12.78 12.36
C GLU A 163 14.88 14.08 12.90
N ASP A 164 15.15 15.24 12.28
CA ASP A 164 14.51 16.50 12.67
C ASP A 164 13.00 16.46 12.40
N ARG A 165 12.59 15.68 11.39
CA ARG A 165 11.20 15.57 10.94
C ARG A 165 10.42 14.49 11.68
N VAL A 166 11.05 13.35 11.96
CA VAL A 166 10.39 12.18 12.57
C VAL A 166 10.92 11.82 13.95
N GLY A 167 11.82 12.61 14.52
CA GLY A 167 12.47 12.31 15.81
C GLY A 167 13.42 11.09 15.74
N PRO A 168 13.95 10.67 16.89
CA PRO A 168 14.92 9.57 16.96
C PRO A 168 14.25 8.23 16.64
N ILE A 169 14.90 7.42 15.80
CA ILE A 169 14.49 6.07 15.42
C ILE A 169 15.59 5.06 15.78
N ASP A 170 15.25 3.77 15.80
CA ASP A 170 16.21 2.72 16.21
C ASP A 170 17.11 2.29 15.03
N GLU A 171 16.63 2.42 13.80
CA GLU A 171 17.33 2.04 12.59
C GLU A 171 18.35 3.09 12.10
N ASP A 172 19.47 2.63 11.52
CA ASP A 172 20.47 3.50 10.92
C ASP A 172 19.93 4.17 9.64
N VAL A 173 19.82 5.50 9.66
CA VAL A 173 19.32 6.32 8.54
C VAL A 173 20.13 6.10 7.25
N ALA A 174 21.44 5.85 7.34
CA ALA A 174 22.26 5.57 6.17
C ALA A 174 21.88 4.24 5.51
N VAL A 175 21.55 3.23 6.32
CA VAL A 175 21.05 1.93 5.81
C VAL A 175 19.65 2.09 5.22
N LEU A 176 18.76 2.83 5.89
CA LEU A 176 17.43 3.12 5.35
C LEU A 176 17.50 3.84 4.01
N LYS A 177 18.45 4.78 3.87
CA LYS A 177 18.72 5.51 2.63
C LYS A 177 19.17 4.59 1.50
N ASP A 178 20.15 3.73 1.74
CA ASP A 178 20.61 2.75 0.74
C ASP A 178 19.48 1.80 0.30
N LEU A 179 18.65 1.39 1.26
CA LEU A 179 17.50 0.53 1.02
C LEU A 179 16.27 1.27 0.48
N GLY A 180 16.27 2.61 0.41
CA GLY A 180 15.11 3.37 -0.05
C GLY A 180 13.88 3.23 0.86
N ILE A 181 14.07 2.88 2.13
CA ILE A 181 13.01 2.70 3.12
C ILE A 181 12.60 4.06 3.67
N LEU A 182 11.30 4.32 3.73
CA LEU A 182 10.72 5.58 4.18
C LEU A 182 10.28 5.48 5.63
N VAL A 183 10.30 6.60 6.34
CA VAL A 183 9.96 6.68 7.76
C VAL A 183 8.96 7.80 8.00
N ASP A 184 7.91 7.47 8.75
CA ASP A 184 6.98 8.45 9.29
C ASP A 184 6.68 8.19 10.76
N ARG A 185 6.22 9.21 11.47
CA ARG A 185 5.90 9.15 12.90
C ARG A 185 4.51 9.70 13.17
N ASP A 186 3.78 8.99 14.03
CA ASP A 186 2.59 9.47 14.70
C ASP A 186 2.83 9.64 16.22
N ASP A 187 1.76 9.98 16.93
CA ASP A 187 1.75 10.19 18.38
C ASP A 187 2.09 8.93 19.19
N LYS A 188 1.96 7.74 18.60
CA LYS A 188 2.16 6.45 19.26
C LYS A 188 3.49 5.79 18.91
N GLY A 189 4.11 6.20 17.82
CA GLY A 189 5.39 5.66 17.39
C GLY A 189 5.66 5.95 15.92
N TYR A 190 6.57 5.19 15.32
CA TYR A 190 6.96 5.37 13.93
C TYR A 190 6.75 4.10 13.12
N LEU A 191 6.77 4.27 11.80
CA LEU A 191 6.56 3.20 10.84
C LEU A 191 7.55 3.35 9.69
N LEU A 192 8.01 2.19 9.20
CA LEU A 192 8.91 2.08 8.07
C LEU A 192 8.18 1.42 6.91
N GLN A 193 8.32 1.96 5.70
CA GLN A 193 7.58 1.49 4.52
C GLN A 193 8.44 1.55 3.26
N ILE A 194 8.21 0.62 2.34
CA ILE A 194 8.75 0.68 0.98
C ILE A 194 7.85 -0.06 0.00
N PHE A 195 7.71 0.47 -1.21
CA PHE A 195 6.95 -0.17 -2.29
C PHE A 195 7.87 -0.92 -3.25
N THR A 196 7.43 -2.09 -3.68
CA THR A 196 8.00 -2.73 -4.86
C THR A 196 7.63 -1.92 -6.11
N ARG A 197 8.35 -2.14 -7.21
CA ARG A 197 7.80 -1.84 -8.53
C ARG A 197 6.54 -2.70 -8.78
N PRO A 198 5.69 -2.33 -9.76
CA PRO A 198 4.61 -3.21 -10.22
C PRO A 198 5.13 -4.63 -10.48
N LEU A 199 4.38 -5.64 -10.05
CA LEU A 199 4.77 -7.05 -10.22
C LEU A 199 4.56 -7.56 -11.65
N THR A 200 3.90 -6.77 -12.48
CA THR A 200 3.65 -7.05 -13.89
C THR A 200 4.04 -5.84 -14.73
N ASP A 201 4.08 -6.00 -16.05
CA ASP A 201 4.38 -4.89 -16.97
C ASP A 201 3.34 -3.76 -16.90
N ARG A 202 2.11 -4.08 -16.48
CA ARG A 202 1.08 -3.07 -16.26
C ARG A 202 1.33 -2.37 -14.91
N PRO A 203 1.20 -1.04 -14.83
CA PRO A 203 1.37 -0.27 -13.60
C PRO A 203 0.16 -0.41 -12.67
N THR A 204 -0.22 -1.65 -12.35
CA THR A 204 -1.40 -1.99 -11.54
C THR A 204 -0.99 -2.46 -10.15
N PHE A 205 -0.73 -3.76 -10.00
CA PHE A 205 -0.52 -4.38 -8.69
C PHE A 205 0.94 -4.34 -8.25
N PHE A 206 1.19 -3.89 -7.02
CA PHE A 206 2.48 -3.93 -6.35
C PHE A 206 2.35 -4.35 -4.88
N ILE A 207 3.48 -4.53 -4.20
CA ILE A 207 3.53 -4.90 -2.79
C ILE A 207 4.19 -3.77 -1.99
N GLU A 208 3.69 -3.54 -0.79
CA GLU A 208 4.35 -2.75 0.23
C GLU A 208 4.97 -3.67 1.28
N ILE A 209 6.19 -3.36 1.74
CA ILE A 209 6.74 -3.94 2.97
C ILE A 209 6.64 -2.89 4.06
N ILE A 210 6.06 -3.26 5.20
CA ILE A 210 5.81 -2.36 6.31
C ILE A 210 6.31 -2.94 7.64
N GLN A 211 6.93 -2.10 8.46
CA GLN A 211 7.24 -2.39 9.85
C GLN A 211 6.68 -1.29 10.73
N ARG A 212 5.97 -1.68 11.79
CA ARG A 212 5.38 -0.73 12.77
C ARG A 212 6.14 -0.81 14.09
N ARG A 213 6.63 0.33 14.57
CA ARG A 213 7.20 0.53 15.90
C ARG A 213 6.20 1.31 16.74
N GLY A 214 5.09 0.66 17.05
CA GLY A 214 3.96 1.22 17.81
C GLY A 214 2.89 1.93 16.95
N GLY A 215 3.30 2.73 15.96
CA GLY A 215 2.40 3.57 15.16
C GLY A 215 1.25 2.81 14.47
N PHE A 216 0.03 3.28 14.66
CA PHE A 216 -1.20 2.70 14.09
C PHE A 216 -1.69 3.45 12.85
N SER A 217 -1.16 4.65 12.59
CA SER A 217 -1.53 5.44 11.43
C SER A 217 -0.91 4.88 10.13
N PHE A 218 -1.24 5.51 9.01
CA PHE A 218 -0.67 5.20 7.70
C PHE A 218 0.42 6.19 7.26
N GLY A 219 0.82 7.10 8.16
CA GLY A 219 1.88 8.06 7.89
C GLY A 219 1.57 9.04 6.75
N LYS A 220 1.00 10.22 7.08
CA LYS A 220 0.71 11.27 6.08
C LYS A 220 1.96 11.75 5.34
N GLY A 221 3.09 11.84 6.02
CA GLY A 221 4.38 12.23 5.44
C GLY A 221 4.95 11.17 4.51
N ASN A 222 4.85 9.89 4.89
CA ASN A 222 5.25 8.77 4.02
C ASN A 222 4.39 8.70 2.77
N PHE A 223 3.08 8.87 2.89
CA PHE A 223 2.20 8.89 1.73
C PHE A 223 2.65 9.87 0.66
N LYS A 224 3.04 11.09 1.04
CA LYS A 224 3.52 12.08 0.07
C LYS A 224 4.81 11.63 -0.64
N ALA A 225 5.77 11.07 0.07
CA ALA A 225 7.03 10.63 -0.51
C ALA A 225 6.88 9.38 -1.41
N LEU A 226 6.02 8.44 -0.99
CA LEU A 226 5.62 7.28 -1.80
C LEU A 226 4.94 7.74 -3.09
N PHE A 227 4.04 8.71 -2.98
CA PHE A 227 3.29 9.26 -4.09
C PHE A 227 4.22 9.95 -5.11
N VAL A 228 5.17 10.77 -4.65
CA VAL A 228 6.21 11.36 -5.54
C VAL A 228 7.01 10.28 -6.27
N SER A 229 7.31 9.16 -5.62
CA SER A 229 8.04 8.04 -6.24
C SER A 229 7.22 7.34 -7.32
N ILE A 230 5.92 7.14 -7.09
CA ILE A 230 5.00 6.56 -8.08
C ILE A 230 4.82 7.52 -9.26
N GLU A 231 4.67 8.82 -9.00
CA GLU A 231 4.54 9.85 -10.05
C GLU A 231 5.79 9.90 -10.94
N GLU A 232 6.99 9.77 -10.38
CA GLU A 232 8.22 9.70 -11.16
C GLU A 232 8.26 8.44 -12.05
N GLU A 233 7.78 7.30 -11.58
CA GLU A 233 7.65 6.11 -12.42
C GLU A 233 6.56 6.28 -13.50
N GLN A 234 5.45 6.96 -13.20
CA GLN A 234 4.42 7.33 -14.17
C GLN A 234 5.01 8.25 -15.26
N ARG A 235 5.87 9.20 -14.87
CA ARG A 235 6.64 10.05 -15.80
C ARG A 235 7.56 9.22 -16.69
N ARG A 236 8.29 8.26 -16.13
CA ARG A 236 9.16 7.33 -16.89
C ARG A 236 8.40 6.46 -17.88
N ARG A 237 7.16 6.06 -17.54
CA ARG A 237 6.26 5.33 -18.43
C ARG A 237 5.63 6.21 -19.52
N GLY A 238 5.72 7.53 -19.41
CA GLY A 238 5.13 8.49 -20.35
C GLY A 238 3.61 8.66 -20.16
N THR A 239 3.06 8.25 -19.02
CA THR A 239 1.62 8.29 -18.70
C THR A 239 1.23 9.45 -17.78
N LEU A 240 2.22 10.24 -17.32
CA LEU A 240 1.99 11.49 -16.57
C LEU A 240 1.65 12.63 -17.55
N VAL A 241 0.46 12.56 -18.12
CA VAL A 241 -0.06 13.50 -19.14
C VAL A 241 -0.96 14.56 -18.51
N ASP A 242 -1.32 15.60 -19.27
CA ASP A 242 -2.28 16.60 -18.80
C ASP A 242 -3.61 15.95 -18.39
N SER A 243 -4.17 16.40 -17.28
CA SER A 243 -5.43 15.85 -16.78
C SER A 243 -6.58 16.26 -17.71
N ALA A 244 -7.35 15.28 -18.19
CA ALA A 244 -8.59 15.55 -18.92
C ALA A 244 -9.67 16.16 -18.01
N ALA A 245 -9.57 15.94 -16.69
CA ALA A 245 -10.50 16.47 -15.68
C ALA A 245 -10.16 17.92 -15.24
N ALA A 246 -9.03 18.47 -15.70
CA ALA A 246 -8.62 19.86 -15.41
C ALA A 246 -9.07 20.86 -16.49
N ASN A 247 -9.77 20.40 -17.54
CA ASN A 247 -10.31 21.22 -18.64
C ASN A 247 -11.84 21.26 -18.62
#